data_AF-A0A7C2ID13-F1
#
_entry.id   AF-A0A7C2ID13-F1
#
_cell.length_a   1.000
_cell.length_b   1.000
_cell.length_c   1.000
_cell.angle_alpha   90.00
_cell.angle_beta   90.00
_cell.angle_gamma   90.00
#
_symmetry.space_group_name_H-M   'P 1'
#
loop_
_entity.id
_entity.type
_entity.pdbx_description
1 polymer ?
#
loop_
_entity_poly.entity_id
_entity_poly.type
_entity_poly.pdbx_seq_one_letter_code
_entity_poly.pdbx_strand_id
1 'polypeptide(L)'
;MADDNASSWGGPERRENDDRRKEDRRKQDLGPPAGSPERRTGRERRLFDRRAQGSTTGQLLVEVGRFAAENMAFRQKSNKAAARRARKHLSLIMKLAKQRRAEISAEVKGLGGETEGASTDDDDSDD
;
A
#
# COMPACT_ATOMS: atom_id res chain seq x y z
N MET A 1 61.54 54.97 -1.10
CA MET A 1 60.28 54.62 -0.41
C MET A 1 59.28 54.25 -1.48
N ALA A 2 58.65 53.09 -1.33
CA ALA A 2 57.79 52.41 -2.30
C ALA A 2 56.34 52.92 -2.21
N ASP A 3 55.59 52.78 -3.31
CA ASP A 3 54.15 52.50 -3.28
C ASP A 3 53.71 51.88 -4.62
N ASP A 4 53.74 50.55 -4.66
CA ASP A 4 53.11 49.71 -5.68
C ASP A 4 51.62 49.53 -5.32
N ASN A 5 50.72 50.24 -5.99
CA ASN A 5 49.28 50.02 -5.84
C ASN A 5 48.79 48.90 -6.78
N ALA A 6 49.00 47.66 -6.35
CA ALA A 6 48.52 46.45 -7.01
C ALA A 6 46.98 46.34 -6.97
N SER A 7 46.33 46.76 -8.04
CA SER A 7 44.94 46.37 -8.33
C SER A 7 44.89 44.90 -8.76
N SER A 8 44.95 43.98 -7.79
CA SER A 8 44.70 42.55 -8.00
C SER A 8 43.81 41.99 -6.90
N TRP A 9 42.52 42.31 -6.98
CA TRP A 9 41.46 41.72 -6.15
C TRP A 9 40.51 40.87 -6.99
N GLY A 10 41.09 39.95 -7.76
CA GLY A 10 40.36 38.93 -8.53
C GLY A 10 40.63 37.53 -7.97
N GLY A 11 40.45 37.34 -6.66
CA GLY A 11 40.73 36.06 -6.00
C GLY A 11 39.92 34.89 -6.58
N PRO A 12 40.51 33.68 -6.71
CA PRO A 12 39.88 32.49 -7.28
C PRO A 12 38.65 32.01 -6.51
N GLU A 13 38.47 32.45 -5.27
CA GLU A 13 37.35 32.05 -4.39
C GLU A 13 35.97 32.52 -4.87
N ARG A 14 35.88 33.62 -5.63
CA ARG A 14 34.59 34.07 -6.19
C ARG A 14 34.10 33.20 -7.34
N ARG A 15 35.01 32.57 -8.10
CA ARG A 15 34.62 31.64 -9.19
C ARG A 15 34.10 30.32 -8.63
N GLU A 16 34.72 29.82 -7.57
CA GLU A 16 34.40 28.52 -6.98
C GLU A 16 32.99 28.48 -6.34
N ASN A 17 32.54 29.59 -5.73
CA ASN A 17 31.20 29.68 -5.16
C ASN A 17 30.09 29.77 -6.22
N ASP A 18 30.38 30.33 -7.39
CA ASP A 18 29.43 30.43 -8.49
C ASP A 18 29.27 29.08 -9.20
N ASP A 19 30.37 28.32 -9.34
CA ASP A 19 30.35 26.96 -9.90
C ASP A 19 29.57 25.99 -9.00
N ARG A 20 29.72 26.05 -7.66
CA ARG A 20 28.93 25.22 -6.73
C ARG A 20 27.43 25.51 -6.81
N ARG A 21 27.02 26.78 -6.92
CA ARG A 21 25.61 27.17 -7.11
C ARG A 21 25.04 26.72 -8.46
N LYS A 22 25.87 26.68 -9.50
CA LYS A 22 25.50 26.19 -10.83
C LYS A 22 25.34 24.68 -10.85
N GLU A 23 26.15 23.97 -10.08
CA GLU A 23 26.08 22.52 -9.90
C GLU A 23 24.85 22.09 -9.09
N ASP A 24 24.48 22.85 -8.06
CA ASP A 24 23.23 22.62 -7.30
C ASP A 24 21.97 22.86 -8.14
N ARG A 25 21.99 23.83 -9.07
CA ARG A 25 20.89 24.00 -10.04
C ARG A 25 20.85 22.88 -11.06
N ARG A 26 22.00 22.39 -11.57
CA ARG A 26 22.05 21.22 -12.47
C ARG A 26 21.58 19.93 -11.80
N LYS A 27 21.84 19.75 -10.49
CA LYS A 27 21.27 18.64 -9.71
C LYS A 27 19.75 18.75 -9.51
N GLN A 28 19.18 19.95 -9.59
CA GLN A 28 17.74 20.17 -9.51
C GLN A 28 17.03 20.11 -10.89
N ASP A 29 17.77 20.22 -11.99
CA ASP A 29 17.23 20.28 -13.36
C ASP A 29 17.38 18.96 -14.15
N LEU A 30 17.97 17.94 -13.53
CA LEU A 30 17.79 16.56 -13.98
C LEU A 30 16.43 16.08 -13.47
N GLY A 31 15.42 16.33 -14.30
CA GLY A 31 14.14 15.63 -14.24
C GLY A 31 14.36 14.12 -14.03
N PRO A 32 13.36 13.41 -13.48
CA PRO A 32 13.51 12.06 -12.98
C PRO A 32 14.21 11.17 -14.02
N PRO A 33 15.21 10.37 -13.61
CA PRO A 33 15.95 9.51 -14.51
C PRO A 33 14.97 8.69 -15.35
N ALA A 34 15.18 8.71 -16.67
CA ALA A 34 14.58 7.76 -17.60
C ALA A 34 14.91 6.35 -17.07
N GLY A 35 13.92 5.70 -16.45
CA GLY A 35 14.13 4.53 -15.58
C GLY A 35 13.39 4.58 -14.25
N SER A 36 12.63 5.64 -13.96
CA SER A 36 11.72 5.69 -12.82
C SER A 36 10.70 4.54 -12.91
N PRO A 37 10.52 3.71 -11.84
CA PRO A 37 9.58 2.61 -11.87
C PRO A 37 8.19 3.19 -12.13
N GLU A 38 7.51 2.59 -13.10
CA GLU A 38 6.21 2.99 -13.60
C GLU A 38 5.37 3.69 -12.54
N ARG A 39 5.16 4.99 -12.76
CA ARG A 39 4.06 5.75 -12.20
C ARG A 39 2.77 5.08 -12.70
N ARG A 40 2.40 3.95 -12.11
CA ARG A 40 1.05 3.37 -12.22
C ARG A 40 0.11 4.44 -11.74
N THR A 41 -0.51 5.07 -12.72
CA THR A 41 -1.38 6.22 -12.58
C THR A 41 -2.45 5.91 -11.54
N GLY A 42 -2.86 6.91 -10.74
CA GLY A 42 -3.91 6.76 -9.73
C GLY A 42 -5.26 6.26 -10.27
N ARG A 43 -5.39 6.10 -11.59
CA ARG A 43 -6.53 5.49 -12.28
C ARG A 43 -6.56 3.96 -12.14
N GLU A 44 -5.42 3.28 -12.16
CA GLU A 44 -5.34 1.82 -11.96
C GLU A 44 -5.56 1.43 -10.50
N ARG A 45 -5.09 2.26 -9.56
CA ARG A 45 -5.36 2.08 -8.12
C ARG A 45 -6.87 2.13 -7.83
N ARG A 46 -7.61 2.97 -8.54
CA ARG A 46 -9.07 3.11 -8.41
C ARG A 46 -9.87 2.00 -9.09
N LEU A 47 -9.31 1.34 -10.11
CA LEU A 47 -10.02 0.28 -10.84
C LEU A 47 -10.17 -0.99 -9.97
N PHE A 48 -9.17 -1.31 -9.16
CA PHE A 48 -9.28 -2.36 -8.15
C PHE A 48 -10.16 -1.95 -6.96
N ASP A 49 -10.13 -0.68 -6.54
CA ASP A 49 -10.99 -0.22 -5.44
C ASP A 49 -12.48 -0.33 -5.81
N ARG A 50 -12.94 0.18 -6.97
CA ARG A 50 -14.39 0.33 -7.22
C ARG A 50 -15.13 -0.98 -7.49
N ARG A 51 -14.50 -1.95 -8.16
CA ARG A 51 -15.16 -3.23 -8.52
C ARG A 51 -14.99 -4.31 -7.44
N ALA A 52 -13.92 -4.25 -6.65
CA ALA A 52 -13.68 -5.16 -5.53
C ALA A 52 -14.36 -4.71 -4.23
N GLN A 53 -14.68 -3.41 -4.07
CA GLN A 53 -15.39 -2.92 -2.87
C GLN A 53 -16.81 -3.46 -2.71
N GLY A 54 -17.43 -3.97 -3.78
CA GLY A 54 -18.82 -4.45 -3.77
C GLY A 54 -19.02 -5.83 -3.14
N SER A 55 -17.94 -6.59 -2.86
CA SER A 55 -18.04 -7.92 -2.25
C SER A 55 -17.03 -8.12 -1.14
N THR A 56 -17.37 -8.95 -0.15
CA THR A 56 -16.50 -9.29 0.99
C THR A 56 -15.17 -9.91 0.52
N THR A 57 -15.20 -10.74 -0.52
CA THR A 57 -14.00 -11.29 -1.16
C THR A 57 -13.12 -10.19 -1.78
N GLY A 58 -13.72 -9.23 -2.49
CA GLY A 58 -12.96 -8.14 -3.09
C GLY A 58 -12.34 -7.21 -2.04
N GLN A 59 -13.06 -6.92 -0.95
CA GLN A 59 -12.53 -6.17 0.19
C GLN A 59 -11.35 -6.90 0.85
N LEU A 60 -11.41 -8.23 1.00
CA LEU A 60 -10.28 -9.04 1.48
C LEU A 60 -9.03 -8.87 0.62
N LEU A 61 -9.17 -8.96 -0.71
CA LEU A 61 -8.03 -8.82 -1.63
C LEU A 61 -7.38 -7.44 -1.52
N VAL A 62 -8.18 -6.38 -1.41
CA VAL A 62 -7.67 -5.02 -1.23
C VAL A 62 -6.92 -4.88 0.10
N GLU A 63 -7.48 -5.35 1.21
CA GLU A 63 -6.85 -5.23 2.52
C GLU A 63 -5.59 -6.08 2.65
N VAL A 64 -5.55 -7.28 2.05
CA VAL A 64 -4.33 -8.10 1.96
C VAL A 64 -3.24 -7.37 1.18
N GLY A 65 -3.57 -6.74 0.05
CA GLY A 65 -2.63 -5.93 -0.72
C GLY A 65 -2.06 -4.75 0.07
N ARG A 66 -2.91 -4.05 0.83
CA ARG A 66 -2.50 -2.94 1.71
C ARG A 66 -1.60 -3.43 2.86
N PHE A 67 -1.95 -4.56 3.49
CA PHE A 67 -1.11 -5.19 4.50
C PHE A 67 0.27 -5.53 3.95
N ALA A 68 0.35 -6.18 2.79
CA ALA A 68 1.61 -6.56 2.17
C ALA A 68 2.51 -5.35 1.90
N ALA A 69 1.95 -4.27 1.35
CA ALA A 69 2.68 -3.04 1.08
C ALA A 69 3.25 -2.40 2.37
N GLU A 70 2.44 -2.27 3.41
CA GLU A 70 2.89 -1.69 4.69
C GLU A 70 3.88 -2.61 5.42
N ASN A 71 3.71 -3.92 5.34
CA ASN A 71 4.62 -4.88 5.95
C ASN A 71 5.98 -4.90 5.24
N MET A 72 6.01 -4.77 3.91
CA MET A 72 7.26 -4.57 3.17
C MET A 72 7.94 -3.25 3.55
N ALA A 73 7.18 -2.16 3.66
CA ALA A 73 7.73 -0.87 4.10
C ALA A 73 8.30 -0.93 5.52
N PHE A 74 7.66 -1.68 6.43
CA PHE A 74 8.21 -1.94 7.75
C PHE A 74 9.50 -2.78 7.70
N ARG A 75 9.50 -3.90 6.98
CA ARG A 75 10.64 -4.83 6.95
C ARG A 75 11.87 -4.25 6.25
N GLN A 76 11.67 -3.50 5.16
CA GLN A 76 12.78 -2.99 4.34
C GLN A 76 13.29 -1.62 4.80
N LYS A 77 12.42 -0.76 5.34
CA LYS A 77 12.75 0.62 5.71
C LYS A 77 12.70 0.86 7.22
N SER A 78 12.51 -0.19 8.02
CA SER A 78 12.33 -0.14 9.48
C SER A 78 11.27 0.87 9.94
N ASN A 79 10.26 1.13 9.10
CA ASN A 79 9.27 2.16 9.36
C ASN A 79 8.25 1.69 10.41
N LYS A 80 8.40 2.16 11.66
CA LYS A 80 7.51 1.81 12.78
C LYS A 80 6.05 2.25 12.58
N ALA A 81 5.81 3.33 11.84
CA ALA A 81 4.44 3.76 11.52
C ALA A 81 3.77 2.80 10.53
N ALA A 82 4.53 2.28 9.56
CA ALA A 82 4.06 1.24 8.65
C ALA A 82 3.70 -0.05 9.41
N ALA A 83 4.48 -0.42 10.43
CA ALA A 83 4.14 -1.56 11.30
C ALA A 83 2.78 -1.38 11.99
N ARG A 84 2.48 -0.17 12.49
CA ARG A 84 1.18 0.13 13.11
C ARG A 84 0.04 0.03 12.09
N ARG A 85 0.23 0.54 10.87
CA ARG A 85 -0.77 0.43 9.79
C ARG A 85 -0.97 -1.01 9.34
N ALA A 86 0.10 -1.79 9.17
CA ALA A 86 0.03 -3.21 8.86
C ALA A 86 -0.80 -3.98 9.89
N ARG A 87 -0.61 -3.73 11.20
CA ARG A 87 -1.44 -4.35 12.25
C ARG A 87 -2.93 -3.99 12.10
N LYS A 88 -3.26 -2.75 11.73
CA LYS A 88 -4.66 -2.34 11.49
C LYS A 88 -5.26 -3.12 10.32
N HIS A 89 -4.53 -3.24 9.21
CA HIS A 89 -4.97 -4.03 8.06
C HIS A 89 -5.13 -5.51 8.42
N LEU A 90 -4.23 -6.08 9.22
CA LEU A 90 -4.36 -7.45 9.70
C LEU A 90 -5.66 -7.68 10.50
N SER A 91 -6.00 -6.77 11.41
CA SER A 91 -7.26 -6.85 12.16
C SER A 91 -8.50 -6.75 11.26
N LEU A 92 -8.44 -5.95 10.19
CA LEU A 92 -9.53 -5.84 9.21
C LEU A 92 -9.67 -7.13 8.39
N ILE A 93 -8.56 -7.70 7.92
CA ILE A 93 -8.53 -8.98 7.22
C ILE A 93 -9.18 -10.08 8.07
N MET A 94 -8.84 -10.16 9.37
CA MET A 94 -9.44 -11.14 10.27
C MET A 94 -10.96 -10.97 10.40
N LYS A 95 -11.47 -9.74 10.47
CA LYS A 95 -12.91 -9.46 10.51
C LYS A 95 -13.60 -9.89 9.22
N LEU A 96 -13.07 -9.47 8.08
CA LEU A 96 -13.63 -9.80 6.76
C LEU A 96 -13.56 -11.31 6.49
N ALA A 97 -12.53 -12.01 6.94
CA ALA A 97 -12.41 -13.46 6.79
C ALA A 97 -13.47 -14.20 7.62
N LYS A 98 -13.75 -13.76 8.84
CA LYS A 98 -14.86 -14.30 9.65
C LYS A 98 -16.21 -14.06 8.98
N GLN A 99 -16.41 -12.85 8.46
CA GLN A 99 -17.64 -12.50 7.74
C GLN A 99 -17.81 -13.37 6.49
N ARG A 100 -16.78 -13.52 5.65
CA ARG A 100 -16.87 -14.35 4.44
C ARG A 100 -17.12 -15.82 4.76
N ARG A 101 -16.57 -16.35 5.86
CA ARG A 101 -16.89 -17.71 6.33
C ARG A 101 -18.37 -17.85 6.70
N ALA A 102 -18.94 -16.86 7.40
CA ALA A 102 -20.36 -16.87 7.74
C ALA A 102 -21.26 -16.78 6.50
N GLU A 103 -20.90 -15.94 5.52
CA GLU A 103 -21.60 -15.84 4.24
C GLU A 103 -21.59 -17.18 3.49
N ILE A 104 -20.43 -17.81 3.34
CA ILE A 104 -20.30 -19.13 2.69
C ILE A 104 -21.12 -20.18 3.45
N SER A 105 -21.07 -20.19 4.78
CA SER A 105 -21.85 -21.14 5.58
C SER A 105 -23.36 -20.96 5.40
N ALA A 106 -23.83 -19.72 5.25
CA ALA A 106 -25.23 -19.42 4.98
C ALA A 106 -25.63 -19.80 3.54
N GLU A 107 -24.78 -19.51 2.55
CA GLU A 107 -24.95 -19.92 1.15
C GLU A 107 -25.09 -21.46 1.05
N VAL A 108 -24.20 -22.21 1.71
CA VAL A 108 -24.24 -23.69 1.72
C VAL A 108 -25.49 -24.23 2.42
N LYS A 109 -25.90 -23.65 3.56
CA LYS A 109 -27.12 -24.06 4.27
C LYS A 109 -28.39 -23.72 3.49
N GLY A 110 -28.41 -22.58 2.79
CA GLY A 110 -29.52 -22.17 1.94
C GLY A 110 -29.68 -23.07 0.70
N LEU A 111 -28.57 -23.56 0.13
CA LEU A 111 -28.57 -24.49 -0.99
C LEU A 111 -28.87 -25.95 -0.56
N GLY A 112 -28.50 -26.33 0.66
CA GLY A 112 -28.78 -27.66 1.22
C GLY A 112 -30.19 -27.82 1.83
N GLY A 113 -30.92 -26.73 2.05
CA GLY A 113 -32.25 -26.75 2.69
C GLY A 113 -33.41 -27.14 1.77
N GLU A 114 -33.19 -27.28 0.46
CA GLU A 114 -34.24 -27.65 -0.51
C GLU A 114 -34.24 -29.15 -0.86
N THR A 115 -33.37 -29.97 -0.25
CA THR A 115 -33.25 -31.41 -0.56
C THR A 115 -33.18 -32.33 0.67
N GLU A 116 -33.81 -31.98 1.80
CA GLU A 116 -34.20 -32.98 2.79
C GLU A 116 -35.70 -32.92 3.02
N GLY A 117 -36.38 -33.74 2.20
CA GLY A 117 -37.77 -34.08 2.41
C GLY A 117 -37.97 -34.77 3.75
N ALA A 118 -39.09 -34.40 4.35
CA ALA A 118 -39.91 -35.19 5.25
C ALA A 118 -39.60 -36.71 5.27
N SER A 119 -39.23 -37.20 6.45
CA SER A 119 -39.80 -38.43 7.01
C SER A 119 -40.14 -38.09 8.47
N THR A 120 -41.39 -37.68 8.72
CA THR A 120 -42.49 -38.48 9.29
C THR A 120 -42.14 -39.20 10.59
N ASP A 121 -42.93 -38.84 11.61
CA ASP A 121 -43.17 -39.51 12.87
C ASP A 121 -43.18 -41.04 12.80
N ASP A 122 -42.76 -41.66 13.91
CA ASP A 122 -43.38 -42.81 14.61
C ASP A 122 -42.29 -43.43 15.51
N ASP A 123 -42.34 -43.19 16.81
CA ASP A 123 -42.91 -44.09 17.81
C ASP A 123 -41.90 -45.18 18.24
N ASP A 124 -41.32 -45.01 19.43
CA ASP A 124 -40.87 -46.16 20.22
C ASP A 124 -40.92 -45.79 21.70
N SER A 125 -42.11 -46.00 22.25
CA SER A 125 -42.36 -46.20 23.67
C SER A 125 -41.96 -47.63 24.06
N ASP A 126 -41.62 -47.82 25.35
CA ASP A 126 -41.35 -49.08 26.08
C ASP A 126 -39.92 -49.65 26.01
N ASP A 127 -39.13 -49.53 27.09
CA ASP A 127 -39.13 -50.43 28.27
C ASP A 127 -38.26 -49.83 29.41
#